data_AF-T1CAT8-F1
#
_entry.id   AF-T1CAT8-F1
#
_cell.length_a   1.000
_cell.length_b   1.000
_cell.length_c   1.000
_cell.angle_alpha   90.00
_cell.angle_beta   90.00
_cell.angle_gamma   90.00
#
_symmetry.space_group_name_H-M   'P 1'
#
loop_
_entity.id
_entity.type
_entity.pdbx_description
1 polymer ?
#
loop_
_entity_poly.entity_id
_entity_poly.type
_entity_poly.pdbx_seq_one_letter_code
_entity_poly.pdbx_strand_id
1 'polypeptide(L)'
;LNDSKLDVDRRNIDEEWRKDPERVQEYCEHDAELALRILQKLRTIDKAADMATVAHLPLEEGLNGRTSLFIDAMLIPRADQRGVGVPMNHYAGRDAPIEGGYVHAIRPG
;
A
#
# COMPACT_ATOMS: atom_id res chain seq x y z
N LEU A 1 -15.41 -5.75 7.17
CA LEU A 1 -16.12 -5.62 8.46
C LEU A 1 -17.57 -5.41 8.06
N ASN A 2 -18.51 -6.26 8.48
CA ASN A 2 -19.92 -6.18 8.07
C ASN A 2 -20.62 -5.06 8.86
N ASP A 3 -20.10 -3.84 8.73
CA ASP A 3 -20.51 -2.66 9.50
C ASP A 3 -21.32 -1.74 8.58
N SER A 4 -22.51 -1.32 9.03
CA SER A 4 -23.36 -0.38 8.29
C SER A 4 -22.91 1.05 8.58
N LYS A 5 -22.70 1.83 7.52
CA LYS A 5 -22.24 3.22 7.62
C LYS A 5 -23.31 4.07 8.30
N LEU A 6 -22.90 4.93 9.23
CA LEU A 6 -23.76 6.01 9.73
C LEU A 6 -24.10 6.95 8.55
N ASP A 7 -25.39 7.27 8.39
CA ASP A 7 -25.91 8.05 7.28
C ASP A 7 -25.89 9.55 7.63
N VAL A 8 -24.78 10.20 7.30
CA VAL A 8 -24.60 11.66 7.35
C VAL A 8 -24.26 12.15 5.95
N ASP A 9 -24.95 13.17 5.46
CA ASP A 9 -24.67 13.77 4.16
C ASP A 9 -23.37 14.56 4.21
N ARG A 10 -22.29 13.88 3.81
CA ARG A 10 -20.92 14.42 3.75
C ARG A 10 -20.80 15.68 2.89
N ARG A 11 -21.70 15.89 1.92
CA ARG A 11 -21.64 17.05 1.02
C ARG A 11 -22.21 18.32 1.66
N ASN A 12 -23.04 18.16 2.68
CA ASN A 12 -23.72 19.26 3.38
C ASN A 12 -23.41 19.22 4.90
N ILE A 13 -22.15 18.94 5.25
CA ILE A 13 -21.73 18.72 6.64
C ILE A 13 -22.01 19.92 7.56
N ASP A 14 -21.91 21.14 7.03
CA ASP A 14 -22.18 22.37 7.79
C ASP A 14 -23.65 22.50 8.21
N GLU A 15 -24.57 22.01 7.37
CA GLU A 15 -26.00 21.99 7.67
C GLU A 15 -26.31 20.88 8.68
N GLU A 16 -25.72 19.70 8.51
CA GLU A 16 -25.86 18.59 9.47
C GLU A 16 -25.28 18.97 10.84
N TRP A 17 -24.14 19.67 10.88
CA TRP A 17 -23.56 20.19 12.12
C TRP A 17 -24.47 21.20 12.81
N ARG A 18 -25.12 22.12 12.07
CA ARG A 18 -26.07 23.06 12.66
C ARG A 18 -27.33 22.37 13.20
N LYS A 19 -27.77 21.28 12.55
CA LYS A 19 -28.96 20.53 12.98
C LYS A 19 -28.68 19.67 14.20
N ASP A 20 -27.58 18.91 14.16
CA ASP A 20 -27.23 17.92 15.18
C ASP A 20 -25.70 17.70 15.23
N PRO A 21 -24.97 18.51 16.03
CA PRO A 21 -23.52 18.36 16.19
C PRO A 21 -23.10 17.03 16.83
N GLU A 22 -23.94 16.43 17.67
CA GLU A 22 -23.64 15.17 18.37
C GLU A 22 -23.61 14.02 17.36
N ARG A 23 -24.61 13.94 16.48
CA ARG A 23 -24.64 12.96 15.39
C ARG A 23 -23.44 13.06 14.45
N VAL A 24 -22.99 14.29 14.14
CA VAL A 24 -21.81 14.48 13.28
C VAL A 24 -20.53 14.04 14.00
N GLN A 25 -20.42 14.26 15.31
CA GLN A 25 -19.29 13.76 16.11
C GLN A 25 -19.27 12.23 16.15
N GLU A 26 -20.40 11.59 16.44
CA GLU A 26 -20.53 10.12 16.45
C GLU A 26 -20.16 9.52 15.08
N TYR A 27 -20.60 10.16 14.00
CA TYR A 27 -20.22 9.78 12.63
C TYR A 27 -18.71 9.87 12.39
N CYS A 28 -18.06 10.96 12.82
CA CYS A 28 -16.61 11.13 12.66
C CYS A 28 -15.81 10.14 13.50
N GLU A 29 -16.26 9.87 14.73
CA GLU A 29 -15.65 8.88 15.62
C GLU A 29 -15.76 7.47 15.03
N HIS A 30 -16.92 7.11 14.49
CA HIS A 30 -17.14 5.81 13.83
C HIS A 30 -16.25 5.64 12.60
N ASP A 31 -16.12 6.66 11.73
CA ASP A 31 -15.24 6.61 10.56
C ASP A 31 -13.76 6.43 10.98
N ALA A 32 -13.31 7.10 12.05
CA ALA A 32 -11.96 6.96 12.59
C ALA A 32 -11.70 5.57 13.21
N GLU A 33 -12.64 5.06 14.01
CA GLU A 33 -12.57 3.72 14.60
C GLU A 33 -12.56 2.64 13.50
N LEU A 34 -13.44 2.76 12.51
CA LEU A 34 -13.52 1.83 11.39
C LEU A 34 -12.22 1.79 10.60
N ALA A 35 -11.62 2.96 10.31
CA ALA A 35 -10.32 3.05 9.66
C ALA A 35 -9.23 2.33 10.46
N LEU A 36 -9.19 2.53 11.79
CA LEU A 36 -8.24 1.86 12.67
C LEU A 36 -8.45 0.33 12.69
N ARG A 37 -9.70 -0.13 12.79
CA ARG A 37 -10.04 -1.57 12.77
C ARG A 37 -9.66 -2.23 11.45
N ILE A 38 -9.85 -1.54 10.32
CA ILE A 38 -9.40 -2.02 9.00
C ILE A 38 -7.88 -2.17 8.99
N LEU A 39 -7.16 -1.13 9.44
CA LEU A 39 -5.70 -1.10 9.48
C LEU A 39 -5.13 -2.27 10.31
N GLN A 40 -5.71 -2.49 11.50
CA GLN A 40 -5.34 -3.59 12.40
C GLN A 40 -5.67 -4.96 11.78
N LYS A 41 -6.86 -5.12 11.20
CA LYS A 41 -7.28 -6.39 10.58
C LYS A 41 -6.41 -6.78 9.39
N LEU A 42 -6.01 -5.81 8.57
CA LEU A 42 -5.13 -6.04 7.43
C LEU A 42 -3.68 -6.26 7.85
N ARG A 43 -3.32 -5.87 9.09
CA ARG A 43 -1.97 -5.85 9.63
C ARG A 43 -1.01 -5.07 8.73
N THR A 44 -1.49 -3.95 8.20
CA THR A 44 -0.75 -3.16 7.20
C THR A 44 0.57 -2.64 7.76
N ILE A 45 0.57 -2.13 8.99
CA ILE A 45 1.78 -1.63 9.65
C ILE A 45 2.77 -2.77 9.89
N ASP A 46 2.33 -3.90 10.45
CA ASP A 46 3.21 -5.05 10.69
C ASP A 46 3.86 -5.53 9.40
N LYS A 47 3.07 -5.72 8.33
CA LYS A 47 3.59 -6.14 7.02
C LYS A 47 4.59 -5.16 6.44
N ALA A 48 4.31 -3.86 6.53
CA ALA A 48 5.23 -2.82 6.07
C ALA A 48 6.52 -2.82 6.89
N ALA A 49 6.42 -3.00 8.21
CA ALA A 49 7.57 -3.08 9.10
C ALA A 49 8.43 -4.32 8.80
N ASP A 50 7.81 -5.48 8.56
CA ASP A 50 8.51 -6.71 8.18
C ASP A 50 9.28 -6.51 6.86
N MET A 51 8.62 -5.94 5.84
CA MET A 51 9.24 -5.64 4.55
C MET A 51 10.41 -4.65 4.67
N ALA A 52 10.20 -3.55 5.40
CA ALA A 52 11.21 -2.54 5.64
C ALA A 52 12.41 -3.11 6.42
N THR A 53 12.17 -3.96 7.41
CA THR A 53 13.21 -4.64 8.19
C THR A 53 14.09 -5.53 7.32
N VAL A 54 13.47 -6.34 6.45
CA VAL A 54 14.21 -7.24 5.54
C VAL A 54 15.05 -6.46 4.53
N ALA A 55 14.51 -5.35 4.00
CA ALA A 55 15.21 -4.53 3.01
C ALA A 55 16.14 -3.48 3.62
N HIS A 56 16.24 -3.38 4.95
CA HIS A 56 16.98 -2.34 5.66
C HIS A 56 16.56 -0.91 5.26
N LEU A 57 15.25 -0.70 5.07
CA LEU A 57 14.65 0.58 4.71
C LEU A 57 13.85 1.16 5.89
N PRO A 58 13.57 2.47 5.90
CA PRO A 58 12.64 3.05 6.88
C PRO A 58 11.21 2.55 6.64
N LEU A 59 10.38 2.59 7.69
CA LEU A 59 8.98 2.12 7.64
C LEU A 59 8.16 2.79 6.54
N GLU A 60 8.43 4.07 6.25
CA GLU A 60 7.75 4.82 5.18
C GLU A 60 7.89 4.12 3.82
N GLU A 61 9.06 3.58 3.51
CA GLU A 61 9.30 2.80 2.29
C GLU A 61 8.60 1.43 2.35
N GLY A 62 8.49 0.83 3.54
CA GLY A 62 7.65 -0.35 3.74
C GLY A 62 6.17 -0.12 3.40
N LEU A 63 5.67 1.09 3.66
CA LEU A 63 4.27 1.47 3.44
C LEU A 63 4.00 1.94 2.00
N ASN A 64 4.94 2.69 1.41
CA ASN A 64 4.73 3.42 0.14
C ASN A 64 5.68 2.99 -0.98
N GLY A 65 6.70 2.19 -0.66
CA GLY A 65 7.77 1.83 -1.58
C GLY A 65 7.31 0.93 -2.72
N ARG A 66 7.94 1.10 -3.89
CA ARG A 66 7.75 0.21 -5.03
C ARG A 66 8.58 -1.07 -4.84
N THR A 67 8.09 -2.19 -5.35
CA THR A 67 8.79 -3.50 -5.29
C THR A 67 10.25 -3.42 -5.77
N SER A 68 10.54 -2.62 -6.81
CA SER A 68 11.90 -2.44 -7.32
C SER A 68 12.87 -1.85 -6.29
N LEU A 69 12.40 -0.91 -5.46
CA LEU A 69 13.23 -0.29 -4.43
C LEU A 69 13.72 -1.33 -3.41
N PHE A 70 12.83 -2.22 -2.97
CA PHE A 70 13.20 -3.29 -2.03
C PHE A 70 14.26 -4.22 -2.63
N ILE A 71 14.13 -4.56 -3.92
CA ILE A 71 15.10 -5.38 -4.64
C ILE A 71 16.47 -4.70 -4.66
N ASP A 72 16.50 -3.41 -5.03
CA ASP A 72 17.74 -2.63 -5.10
C ASP A 72 18.38 -2.49 -3.71
N ALA A 73 17.58 -2.20 -2.68
CA ALA A 73 18.04 -2.07 -1.29
C ALA A 73 18.65 -3.38 -0.73
N MET A 74 18.22 -4.54 -1.22
CA MET A 74 18.83 -5.82 -0.86
C MET A 74 20.05 -6.17 -1.72
N LEU A 75 20.01 -5.89 -3.03
CA LEU A 75 21.05 -6.31 -3.96
C LEU A 75 22.29 -5.42 -3.93
N ILE A 76 22.13 -4.10 -3.83
CA ILE A 76 23.24 -3.15 -3.86
C ILE A 76 24.23 -3.40 -2.71
N PRO A 77 23.80 -3.51 -1.44
CA PRO A 77 24.73 -3.79 -0.34
C PRO A 77 25.44 -5.13 -0.50
N ARG A 78 24.76 -6.13 -1.09
CA ARG A 78 25.35 -7.45 -1.32
C ARG A 78 26.38 -7.45 -2.45
N ALA A 79 26.18 -6.63 -3.47
CA ALA A 79 27.17 -6.41 -4.52
C ALA A 79 28.41 -5.71 -3.96
N ASP A 80 28.21 -4.67 -3.15
CA ASP A 80 29.27 -3.92 -2.47
C ASP A 80 30.14 -4.83 -1.56
N GLN A 81 29.51 -5.67 -0.73
CA GLN A 81 30.21 -6.68 0.10
C GLN A 81 31.07 -7.67 -0.70
N ARG A 82 30.79 -7.86 -1.99
CA ARG A 82 31.53 -8.76 -2.88
C ARG A 82 32.53 -8.01 -3.77
N GLY A 83 32.67 -6.69 -3.61
CA GLY A 83 33.53 -5.86 -4.46
C GLY A 83 33.03 -5.75 -5.90
N VAL A 84 31.73 -5.89 -6.13
CA VAL A 84 31.10 -5.78 -7.46
C VAL A 84 30.44 -4.42 -7.60
N GLY A 85 30.86 -3.64 -8.60
CA GLY A 85 30.23 -2.35 -8.93
C GLY A 85 28.83 -2.54 -9.51
N VAL A 86 27.86 -1.78 -9.00
CA VAL A 86 26.49 -1.76 -9.53
C VAL A 86 26.37 -0.67 -10.60
N PRO A 87 25.91 -0.99 -11.82
CA PRO A 87 25.74 0.01 -12.87
C PRO A 87 24.61 0.98 -12.55
N MET A 88 24.72 2.22 -13.07
CA MET A 88 23.66 3.21 -12.95
C MET A 88 22.44 2.81 -13.77
N ASN A 89 21.26 3.27 -13.32
CA ASN A 89 20.00 3.02 -14.01
C ASN A 89 20.05 3.48 -15.48
N HIS A 90 19.69 2.57 -16.38
CA HIS A 90 19.63 2.85 -17.80
C HIS A 90 18.19 3.16 -18.22
N TYR A 91 17.98 4.36 -18.75
CA TYR A 91 16.69 4.81 -19.29
C TYR A 91 16.76 4.79 -20.82
N ALA A 92 16.88 3.60 -21.42
CA ALA A 92 16.68 3.44 -22.87
C ALA A 92 15.19 3.29 -23.20
N GLY A 93 14.84 3.68 -24.43
CA GLY A 93 13.55 3.32 -25.01
C GLY A 93 13.40 1.81 -25.03
N ARG A 94 12.23 1.30 -24.64
CA ARG A 94 11.96 -0.13 -24.63
C ARG A 94 11.65 -0.61 -26.04
N ASP A 95 12.55 -1.39 -26.63
CA ASP A 95 12.32 -2.09 -27.90
C ASP A 95 11.52 -3.36 -27.64
N ALA A 96 10.19 -3.20 -27.59
CA ALA A 96 9.18 -4.23 -27.37
C ALA A 96 9.28 -5.03 -26.04
N PRO A 97 8.15 -5.46 -25.46
CA PRO A 97 8.17 -6.42 -24.34
C PRO A 97 8.75 -7.76 -24.78
N ILE A 98 9.42 -8.46 -23.85
CA ILE A 98 9.82 -9.87 -24.05
C ILE A 98 8.58 -10.78 -23.99
N GLU A 99 8.66 -11.95 -24.62
CA GLU A 99 7.60 -12.97 -24.55
C GLU A 99 7.41 -13.44 -23.08
N GLY A 100 6.16 -13.41 -22.61
CA GLY A 100 5.78 -13.76 -21.24
C GLY A 100 5.42 -15.24 -21.06
N GLY A 101 4.71 -15.54 -19.98
CA GLY A 101 4.25 -16.91 -19.70
C GLY A 101 3.20 -17.39 -20.73
N TYR A 102 3.30 -18.67 -21.11
CA TYR A 102 2.32 -19.33 -21.97
C TYR A 102 1.06 -19.70 -21.19
N VAL A 103 -0.12 -19.31 -21.71
CA VAL A 103 -1.42 -19.70 -21.16
C VAL A 103 -2.24 -20.37 -22.27
N HIS A 104 -2.65 -21.62 -22.03
CA HIS A 104 -3.53 -22.36 -22.94
C HIS A 104 -4.94 -22.43 -22.37
N ALA A 105 -5.94 -22.01 -23.16
CA ALA A 105 -7.33 -22.18 -22.80
C ALA A 105 -7.75 -23.65 -23.02
N ILE A 106 -7.98 -24.37 -21.92
CA ILE A 106 -8.59 -25.70 -21.98
C ILE A 106 -10.10 -25.51 -22.18
N ARG A 107 -10.69 -26.20 -23.15
CA ARG A 107 -12.14 -26.15 -23.40
C ARG A 107 -12.87 -26.64 -22.14
N PRO A 108 -13.60 -25.78 -21.41
CA PRO A 108 -14.40 -26.24 -20.28
C PRO A 108 -15.49 -27.15 -20.83
N GLY A 109 -15.60 -28.35 -20.26
CA GLY A 109 -16.67 -29.30 -20.57
C GLY A 109 -18.02 -28.86 -20.01
#